data_AF-A0A372L697-F1
#
_entry.id   AF-A0A372L697-F1
#
_cell.length_a   1.000
_cell.length_b   1.000
_cell.length_c   1.000
_cell.angle_alpha   90.00
_cell.angle_beta   90.00
_cell.angle_gamma   90.00
#
_symmetry.space_group_name_H-M   'P 1'
#
loop_
_entity.id
_entity.type
_entity.pdbx_description
1 polymer ?
#
loop_
_entity_poly.entity_id
_entity_poly.type
_entity_poly.pdbx_seq_one_letter_code
_entity_poly.pdbx_strand_id
1 'polypeptide(L)'
;MNDEFLTFFCSAYADIVYTTNFHQYENMSAESQQKWKKKMAILVCKEYEPRKNFDFPMADIVEFVSVVIESIRERLVDSEDELT
;
A
#
# COMPACT_ATOMS: atom_id res chain seq x y z
N MET A 1 20.13 -0.89 -10.00
CA MET A 1 18.92 -1.24 -9.23
C MET A 1 18.24 -2.32 -10.05
N ASN A 2 18.09 -3.55 -9.53
CA ASN A 2 17.59 -4.69 -10.33
C ASN A 2 16.16 -4.42 -10.81
N ASP A 3 15.87 -4.64 -12.10
CA ASP A 3 14.54 -4.43 -12.69
C ASP A 3 13.44 -5.23 -11.96
N GLU A 4 13.81 -6.37 -11.36
CA GLU A 4 12.92 -7.22 -10.56
C GLU A 4 12.47 -6.55 -9.24
N PHE A 5 13.35 -5.74 -8.63
CA PHE A 5 13.05 -4.97 -7.43
C PHE A 5 12.02 -3.89 -7.72
N LEU A 6 12.23 -3.14 -8.81
CA LEU A 6 11.29 -2.10 -9.25
C LEU A 6 9.95 -2.73 -9.64
N THR A 7 9.98 -3.88 -10.31
CA THR A 7 8.79 -4.64 -10.68
C THR A 7 7.97 -5.04 -9.45
N PHE A 8 8.61 -5.51 -8.38
CA PHE A 8 7.91 -5.85 -7.12
C PHE A 8 7.15 -4.66 -6.54
N PHE A 9 7.82 -3.52 -6.33
CA PHE A 9 7.16 -2.35 -5.74
C PHE A 9 6.07 -1.77 -6.64
N CYS A 10 6.27 -1.76 -7.96
CA CYS A 10 5.23 -1.34 -8.90
C CYS A 10 3.99 -2.24 -8.87
N SER A 11 4.18 -3.57 -8.83
CA SER A 11 3.05 -4.51 -8.75
C SER A 11 2.36 -4.43 -7.39
N ALA A 12 3.12 -4.38 -6.29
CA ALA A 12 2.55 -4.21 -4.95
C ALA A 12 1.78 -2.88 -4.81
N TYR A 13 2.29 -1.79 -5.39
CA TYR A 13 1.57 -0.51 -5.47
C TYR A 13 0.21 -0.69 -6.15
N ALA A 14 0.19 -1.29 -7.34
CA ALA A 14 -1.04 -1.48 -8.12
C ALA A 14 -2.06 -2.31 -7.35
N ASP A 15 -1.64 -3.39 -6.70
CA ASP A 15 -2.52 -4.26 -5.91
C ASP A 15 -3.09 -3.54 -4.69
N ILE A 16 -2.24 -2.81 -3.94
CA ILE A 16 -2.69 -2.04 -2.79
C ILE A 16 -3.75 -1.03 -3.24
N VAL A 17 -3.52 -0.29 -4.32
CA VAL A 17 -4.48 0.69 -4.84
C VAL A 17 -5.78 0.02 -5.28
N TYR A 18 -5.70 -1.08 -6.03
CA TYR A 18 -6.89 -1.77 -6.55
C TYR A 18 -7.76 -2.40 -5.44
N THR A 19 -7.13 -2.89 -4.38
CA THR A 19 -7.82 -3.61 -3.30
C THR A 19 -8.28 -2.70 -2.16
N THR A 20 -7.87 -1.43 -2.14
CA THR A 20 -8.21 -0.48 -1.08
C THR A 20 -9.39 0.38 -1.47
N ASN A 21 -10.47 0.29 -0.69
CA ASN A 21 -11.48 1.34 -0.67
C ASN A 21 -11.00 2.48 0.24
N PHE A 22 -10.38 3.50 -0.36
CA PHE A 22 -9.77 4.61 0.38
C PHE A 22 -10.77 5.41 1.20
N HIS A 23 -11.97 5.65 0.68
CA HIS A 23 -13.03 6.33 1.42
C HIS A 23 -13.44 5.55 2.68
N GLN A 24 -13.61 4.23 2.57
CA GLN A 24 -13.92 3.42 3.74
C GLN A 24 -12.75 3.37 4.73
N TYR A 25 -11.52 3.27 4.22
CA TYR A 25 -10.30 3.24 5.03
C TYR A 25 -10.12 4.52 5.87
N GLU A 26 -10.35 5.70 5.28
CA GLU A 26 -10.23 6.97 6.00
C GLU A 26 -11.25 7.12 7.13
N ASN A 27 -12.43 6.53 6.97
CA ASN A 27 -13.47 6.52 7.98
C ASN A 27 -13.24 5.46 9.10
N MET A 28 -12.18 4.67 9.03
CA MET A 28 -11.81 3.71 10.09
C MET A 28 -11.10 4.40 11.26
N SER A 29 -11.16 3.79 12.45
CA SER A 29 -10.30 4.22 13.57
C SER A 29 -8.82 4.00 13.27
N ALA A 30 -7.93 4.79 13.89
CA ALA A 30 -6.49 4.64 13.74
C ALA A 30 -5.98 3.21 14.04
N GLU A 31 -6.57 2.53 15.03
CA GLU A 31 -6.25 1.14 15.33
C GLU A 31 -6.66 0.19 14.18
N SER A 32 -7.84 0.42 13.59
CA SER A 32 -8.34 -0.39 12.47
C SER A 32 -7.53 -0.16 11.20
N GLN A 33 -7.13 1.09 10.93
CA GLN A 33 -6.21 1.44 9.85
C GLN A 33 -4.87 0.71 10.03
N GLN A 34 -4.30 0.72 11.23
CA GLN A 34 -3.05 0.03 11.51
C GLN A 34 -3.17 -1.49 11.34
N LYS A 35 -4.29 -2.10 11.75
CA LYS A 35 -4.58 -3.52 11.50
C LYS A 35 -4.72 -3.80 10.00
N TRP A 36 -5.35 -2.91 9.25
CA TRP A 36 -5.53 -3.04 7.80
C TRP A 36 -4.18 -3.01 7.08
N LYS A 37 -3.30 -2.05 7.41
CA LYS A 37 -1.94 -1.95 6.83
C LYS A 37 -1.15 -3.24 7.02
N LYS A 38 -1.18 -3.81 8.23
CA LYS A 38 -0.54 -5.09 8.54
C LYS A 38 -1.13 -6.25 7.73
N LYS A 39 -2.45 -6.30 7.57
CA LYS A 39 -3.11 -7.33 6.72
C LYS A 39 -2.69 -7.19 5.27
N MET A 40 -2.62 -5.98 4.75
CA MET A 40 -2.20 -5.72 3.38
C MET A 40 -0.73 -6.11 3.16
N ALA A 41 0.16 -5.78 4.11
CA ALA A 41 1.54 -6.22 4.06
C ALA A 41 1.66 -7.76 4.02
N ILE A 42 0.86 -8.48 4.81
CA ILE A 42 0.79 -9.96 4.75
C ILE A 42 0.32 -10.44 3.38
N LEU A 43 -0.68 -9.80 2.78
CA LEU A 43 -1.17 -10.17 1.45
C LEU A 43 -0.09 -9.96 0.38
N VAL A 44 0.60 -8.82 0.41
CA VAL A 44 1.75 -8.54 -0.46
C VAL A 44 2.82 -9.63 -0.26
N CYS A 45 3.22 -9.94 0.97
CA CYS A 45 4.19 -11.01 1.21
C CYS A 45 3.74 -12.35 0.59
N LYS A 46 2.48 -12.74 0.78
CA LYS A 46 1.94 -14.02 0.29
C LYS A 46 1.85 -14.10 -1.23
N GLU A 47 1.40 -13.04 -1.89
CA GLU A 47 1.23 -13.01 -3.35
C GLU A 47 2.59 -13.12 -4.07
N TYR A 48 3.64 -12.58 -3.44
CA TYR A 48 4.97 -12.48 -4.03
C TYR A 48 5.98 -13.51 -3.46
N GLU A 49 5.55 -14.43 -2.59
CA GLU A 49 6.33 -15.57 -2.12
C GLU A 49 6.42 -16.71 -3.18
N PRO A 50 7.50 -17.50 -3.21
CA PRO A 50 8.71 -17.43 -2.38
C PRO A 50 9.88 -16.68 -3.06
N ARG A 51 9.65 -16.00 -4.20
CA ARG A 51 10.73 -15.51 -5.08
C ARG A 51 10.87 -13.99 -5.19
N LYS A 52 9.89 -13.18 -4.71
CA LYS A 52 9.85 -11.73 -5.01
C LYS A 52 9.71 -10.81 -3.80
N ASN A 53 9.58 -11.31 -2.57
CA ASN A 53 9.59 -10.45 -1.38
C ASN A 53 11.02 -10.06 -0.92
N PHE A 54 12.08 -10.50 -1.62
CA PHE A 54 13.50 -10.16 -1.41
C PHE A 54 13.97 -10.20 0.06
N ASP A 55 13.35 -11.05 0.90
CA ASP A 55 13.58 -11.09 2.35
C ASP A 55 13.41 -9.74 3.06
N PHE A 56 12.56 -8.85 2.54
CA PHE A 56 12.27 -7.59 3.22
C PHE A 56 11.69 -7.85 4.61
N PRO A 57 12.15 -7.12 5.63
CA PRO A 57 11.47 -7.08 6.91
C PRO A 57 9.99 -6.72 6.73
N MET A 58 9.11 -7.45 7.41
CA MET A 58 7.66 -7.15 7.39
C MET A 58 7.37 -5.69 7.76
N ALA A 59 8.19 -5.08 8.63
CA ALA A 59 8.08 -3.68 8.99
C ALA A 59 8.24 -2.74 7.78
N ASP A 60 9.18 -3.05 6.88
CA ASP A 60 9.46 -2.24 5.70
C ASP A 60 8.32 -2.34 4.68
N ILE A 61 7.70 -3.52 4.57
CA ILE A 61 6.52 -3.70 3.71
C ILE A 61 5.31 -2.97 4.29
N VAL A 62 5.13 -2.96 5.62
CA VAL A 62 4.08 -2.16 6.28
C VAL A 62 4.31 -0.65 6.07
N GLU A 63 5.57 -0.21 6.11
CA GLU A 63 5.93 1.18 5.80
C GLU A 63 5.62 1.51 4.34
N PHE A 64 6.00 0.63 3.41
CA PHE A 64 5.67 0.80 2.00
C PHE A 64 4.15 0.93 1.78
N VAL A 65 3.34 0.06 2.40
CA VAL A 65 1.87 0.17 2.37
C VAL A 65 1.40 1.53 2.89
N SER A 66 2.04 2.06 3.94
CA SER A 66 1.70 3.38 4.49
C SER A 66 1.98 4.51 3.51
N VAL A 67 3.13 4.47 2.84
CA VAL A 67 3.51 5.45 1.81
C VAL A 67 2.54 5.42 0.63
N VAL A 68 2.15 4.24 0.17
CA VAL A 68 1.17 4.10 -0.93
C VAL A 68 -0.16 4.75 -0.55
N ILE A 69 -0.66 4.49 0.66
CA ILE A 69 -1.94 5.05 1.12
C ILE A 69 -1.88 6.58 1.19
N GLU A 70 -0.82 7.13 1.79
CA GLU A 70 -0.71 8.59 1.92
C GLU A 70 -0.58 9.25 0.54
N SER A 71 0.19 8.65 -0.38
CA SER A 71 0.33 9.16 -1.75
C SER A 71 -0.99 9.18 -2.53
N ILE A 72 -1.87 8.20 -2.31
CA ILE A 72 -3.21 8.21 -2.94
C ILE A 72 -4.11 9.24 -2.28
N ARG A 73 -4.08 9.34 -0.95
CA ARG A 73 -4.85 10.33 -0.20
C ARG A 73 -4.54 11.76 -0.64
N GLU A 74 -3.26 12.13 -0.74
CA GLU A 74 -2.83 13.44 -1.24
C GLU A 74 -3.42 13.74 -2.62
N ARG A 75 -3.35 12.77 -3.54
CA ARG A 75 -3.91 12.92 -4.90
C ARG A 75 -5.43 13.07 -4.93
N LEU A 76 -6.15 12.42 -4.03
CA LEU A 76 -7.61 12.53 -3.94
C LEU A 76 -8.02 13.92 -3.42
N VAL A 77 -7.33 14.43 -2.41
CA VAL A 77 -7.57 15.78 -1.86
C VAL A 77 -7.30 16.86 -2.93
N ASP A 78 -6.14 16.78 -3.60
CA ASP A 78 -5.79 17.74 -4.66
C ASP A 78 -6.84 17.76 -5.79
N SER A 79 -7.45 16.62 -6.10
CA SER A 79 -8.49 16.51 -7.14
C SER A 79 -9.86 17.08 -6.74
N GLU A 80 -10.17 17.15 -5.44
CA GLU A 80 -11.41 17.74 -4.94
C GLU A 80 -11.32 19.27 -4.90
N ASP A 81 -10.14 19.81 -4.57
CA ASP A 81 -9.88 21.26 -4.53
C ASP A 81 -9.88 21.91 -5.93
N GLU A 82 -9.52 21.18 -7.00
CA GLU A 82 -9.58 21.68 -8.39
C GLU A 82 -11.02 21.82 -8.94
N LEU A 83 -12.03 21.29 -8.24
CA LEU A 83 -13.44 21.29 -8.66
C LEU A 83 -14.31 22.30 -7.88
N THR A 84 -13.74 23.04 -6.93
CA THR A 84 -14.42 24.07 -6.11
C THR A 84 -13.90 25.48 -6.39
#